data_AF-A0A7V9QFL8-F1
#
_entry.id   AF-A0A7V9QFL8-F1
#
_cell.length_a   1.000
_cell.length_b   1.000
_cell.length_c   1.000
_cell.angle_alpha   90.00
_cell.angle_beta   90.00
_cell.angle_gamma   90.00
#
_symmetry.space_group_name_H-M   'P 1'
#
loop_
_entity.id
_entity.type
_entity.pdbx_description
1 polymer ?
#
loop_
_entity_poly.entity_id
_entity_poly.type
_entity_poly.pdbx_seq_one_letter_code
_entity_poly.pdbx_strand_id
1 'polypeptide(L)'
;MRASVPPYAVGPISFPFRALAAYAGRAQLGRGREVALACLMAARLSTSIASEPLPAPVRAARATGAGRWFASLALPSQLRASLTRLAAASARESASDLADALDAVITAARKHLDDASLAELDGVVKRLKTQRE
;
A
#
# COMPACT_ATOMS: atom_id res chain seq x y z
N MET A 1 14.87 -8.62 -30.29
CA MET A 1 15.78 -7.47 -30.52
C MET A 1 15.34 -6.32 -29.60
N ARG A 2 16.18 -5.89 -28.64
CA ARG A 2 15.90 -4.67 -27.88
C ARG A 2 16.41 -3.49 -28.70
N ALA A 3 15.53 -2.58 -29.08
CA ALA A 3 15.92 -1.36 -29.78
C ALA A 3 16.85 -0.52 -28.88
N SER A 4 17.91 0.06 -29.46
CA SER A 4 18.79 1.00 -28.77
C SER A 4 17.96 2.17 -28.25
N VAL A 5 17.97 2.39 -26.94
CA VAL A 5 17.25 3.51 -26.30
C VAL A 5 17.96 4.82 -26.66
N PRO A 6 17.27 5.81 -27.26
CA PRO A 6 17.88 7.09 -27.60
C PRO A 6 18.47 7.80 -26.37
N PRO A 7 19.56 8.60 -26.51
CA PRO A 7 20.23 9.26 -25.38
C PRO A 7 19.33 10.18 -24.54
N TYR A 8 18.24 10.68 -25.11
CA TYR A 8 17.27 11.57 -24.46
C TYR A 8 15.90 10.93 -24.26
N ALA A 9 15.80 9.61 -24.38
CA ALA A 9 14.55 8.93 -24.12
C ALA A 9 14.21 9.01 -22.63
N VAL A 10 13.01 9.53 -22.33
CA VAL A 10 12.48 9.52 -20.97
C VAL A 10 12.33 8.07 -20.53
N GLY A 11 12.78 7.78 -19.30
CA GLY A 11 12.63 6.45 -18.71
C GLY A 11 11.15 6.01 -18.69
N PRO A 12 10.87 4.70 -18.75
CA PRO A 12 9.51 4.21 -18.78
C PRO A 12 8.74 4.63 -17.52
N ILE A 13 7.66 5.38 -17.70
CA ILE A 13 6.76 5.78 -16.61
C ILE A 13 5.98 4.55 -16.16
N SER A 14 6.16 4.16 -14.90
CA SER A 14 5.46 3.02 -14.31
C SER A 14 4.38 3.50 -13.35
N PHE A 15 3.15 3.04 -13.56
CA PHE A 15 2.06 3.27 -12.62
C PHE A 15 2.21 2.33 -11.41
N PRO A 16 2.41 2.83 -10.18
CA PRO A 16 2.57 1.98 -9.01
C PRO A 16 1.29 1.20 -8.71
N PHE A 17 1.44 -0.06 -8.28
CA PHE A 17 0.32 -0.91 -7.85
C PHE A 17 -0.74 -1.13 -8.94
N ARG A 18 -0.30 -1.41 -10.17
CA ARG A 18 -1.18 -1.53 -11.33
C ARG A 18 -2.17 -2.68 -11.18
N ALA A 19 -1.74 -3.82 -10.63
CA ALA A 19 -2.60 -4.98 -10.49
C ALA A 19 -3.70 -4.69 -9.46
N LEU A 20 -3.30 -4.08 -8.34
CA LEU A 20 -4.21 -3.76 -7.26
C LEU A 20 -5.21 -2.66 -7.64
N ALA A 21 -4.78 -1.65 -8.40
CA ALA A 21 -5.67 -0.64 -8.98
C ALA A 21 -6.62 -1.24 -10.03
N ALA A 22 -6.13 -2.11 -10.91
CA ALA A 22 -6.96 -2.80 -11.89
C ALA A 22 -8.00 -3.71 -11.22
N TYR A 23 -7.61 -4.43 -10.16
CA TYR A 23 -8.51 -5.25 -9.36
C TYR A 23 -9.63 -4.41 -8.72
N ALA A 24 -9.27 -3.28 -8.10
CA ALA A 24 -10.25 -2.37 -7.52
C ALA A 24 -11.23 -1.79 -8.57
N GLY A 25 -10.75 -1.53 -9.79
CA GLY A 25 -11.57 -1.00 -10.89
C GLY A 25 -12.57 -2.01 -11.46
N ARG A 26 -12.22 -3.29 -11.50
CA ARG A 26 -13.07 -4.37 -12.04
C ARG A 26 -13.97 -5.03 -10.98
N ALA A 27 -13.64 -4.88 -9.70
CA ALA A 27 -14.43 -5.44 -8.61
C ALA A 27 -15.81 -4.77 -8.53
N GLN A 28 -16.84 -5.58 -8.27
CA GLN A 28 -18.20 -5.09 -8.06
C GLN A 28 -18.23 -4.13 -6.85
N LEU A 29 -19.15 -3.16 -6.89
CA LEU A 29 -19.38 -2.25 -5.77
C LEU A 29 -19.71 -3.03 -4.50
N GLY A 30 -19.08 -2.65 -3.38
CA GLY A 30 -19.19 -3.33 -2.10
C GLY A 30 -17.85 -3.91 -1.62
N ARG A 31 -17.93 -4.93 -0.75
CA ARG A 31 -16.81 -5.38 0.10
C ARG A 31 -15.49 -5.62 -0.65
N GLY A 32 -15.50 -6.36 -1.77
CA GLY A 32 -14.27 -6.72 -2.48
C GLY A 32 -13.52 -5.50 -3.03
N ARG A 33 -14.26 -4.55 -3.61
CA ARG A 33 -13.69 -3.29 -4.13
C ARG A 33 -13.16 -2.41 -3.00
N GLU A 34 -13.89 -2.29 -1.90
CA GLU A 34 -13.45 -1.48 -0.76
C GLU A 34 -12.20 -2.04 -0.09
N VAL A 35 -12.10 -3.37 0.04
CA VAL A 35 -10.89 -4.04 0.53
C VAL A 35 -9.71 -3.73 -0.37
N ALA A 36 -9.88 -3.81 -1.69
CA ALA A 36 -8.84 -3.49 -2.65
C ALA A 36 -8.39 -2.03 -2.58
N LEU A 37 -9.34 -1.09 -2.54
CA LEU A 37 -9.03 0.34 -2.38
C LEU A 37 -8.30 0.62 -1.05
N ALA A 38 -8.73 -0.02 0.04
CA ALA A 38 -8.07 0.13 1.32
C ALA A 38 -6.62 -0.39 1.28
N CYS A 39 -6.39 -1.55 0.65
CA CYS A 39 -5.05 -2.09 0.47
C CYS A 39 -4.17 -1.20 -0.45
N LEU A 40 -4.76 -0.56 -1.46
CA LEU A 40 -4.05 0.40 -2.32
C LEU A 40 -3.53 1.58 -1.51
N MET A 41 -4.40 2.14 -0.65
CA MET A 41 -3.99 3.24 0.21
C MET A 41 -2.93 2.81 1.23
N ALA A 42 -3.08 1.62 1.82
CA ALA A 42 -2.08 1.05 2.74
C ALA A 42 -0.70 0.93 2.07
N ALA A 43 -0.66 0.43 0.82
CA ALA A 43 0.58 0.36 0.03
C ALA A 43 1.18 1.75 -0.22
N ARG A 44 0.35 2.74 -0.56
CA ARG A 44 0.79 4.13 -0.81
C ARG A 44 1.29 4.84 0.44
N LEU A 45 0.72 4.57 1.62
CA LEU A 45 1.23 5.08 2.90
C LEU A 45 2.60 4.46 3.20
N SER A 46 2.74 3.17 2.91
CA SER A 46 3.97 2.42 3.18
C SER A 46 5.12 2.84 2.27
N THR A 47 4.83 3.24 1.03
CA THR A 47 5.85 3.63 0.04
C THR A 47 6.52 4.96 0.37
N SER A 48 5.84 5.88 1.07
CA SER A 48 6.44 7.20 1.38
C SER A 48 7.58 7.15 2.39
N ILE A 49 7.69 6.08 3.19
CA ILE A 49 8.87 5.89 4.05
C ILE A 49 10.05 5.38 3.23
N ALA A 50 9.79 4.65 2.14
CA ALA A 50 10.83 3.96 1.38
C ALA A 50 11.53 4.81 0.31
N SER A 51 10.90 5.85 -0.21
CA SER A 51 11.44 6.59 -1.37
C SER A 51 11.89 8.00 -1.04
N GLU A 52 11.09 8.77 -0.29
CA GLU A 52 11.36 10.16 0.05
C GLU A 52 10.66 10.48 1.38
N PRO A 53 11.39 10.54 2.51
CA PRO A 53 10.80 10.74 3.82
C PRO A 53 10.05 12.09 3.90
N LEU A 54 8.73 12.02 4.03
CA LEU A 54 7.91 13.22 4.24
C LEU A 54 8.15 13.81 5.64
N PRO A 55 8.02 15.13 5.85
CA PRO A 55 8.10 15.71 7.19
C PRO A 55 7.11 15.07 8.17
N ALA A 56 7.51 14.92 9.43
CA ALA A 56 6.69 14.35 10.50
C ALA A 56 5.24 14.89 10.57
N PRO A 57 4.97 16.22 10.52
CA PRO A 57 3.59 16.72 10.56
C PRO A 57 2.75 16.27 9.35
N VAL A 58 3.37 16.14 8.17
CA VAL A 58 2.69 15.67 6.95
C VAL A 58 2.34 14.19 7.06
N ARG A 59 3.24 13.36 7.61
CA ARG A 59 2.96 11.94 7.85
C ARG A 59 1.83 11.75 8.85
N ALA A 60 1.83 12.49 9.95
CA ALA A 60 0.77 12.43 10.97
C ALA A 60 -0.60 12.82 10.38
N ALA A 61 -0.65 13.86 9.55
CA ALA A 61 -1.87 14.27 8.86
C ALA A 61 -2.38 13.18 7.88
N ARG A 62 -1.47 12.58 7.10
CA ARG A 62 -1.81 11.47 6.18
C ARG A 62 -2.31 10.23 6.92
N ALA A 63 -1.64 9.85 8.00
CA ALA A 63 -2.05 8.74 8.85
C ALA A 63 -3.45 8.95 9.44
N THR A 64 -3.73 10.15 9.97
CA THR A 64 -5.04 10.51 10.52
C THR A 64 -6.13 10.49 9.45
N GLY A 65 -5.86 11.10 8.29
CA GLY A 65 -6.79 11.10 7.16
C GLY A 65 -7.09 9.70 6.66
N ALA A 66 -6.06 8.85 6.52
CA ALA A 66 -6.23 7.46 6.12
C ALA A 66 -7.04 6.65 7.14
N GLY A 67 -6.76 6.81 8.44
CA GLY A 67 -7.52 6.16 9.50
C GLY A 67 -9.01 6.49 9.45
N ARG A 68 -9.36 7.78 9.27
CA ARG A 68 -10.74 8.24 9.10
C ARG A 68 -11.37 7.66 7.84
N TRP A 69 -10.64 7.64 6.73
CA TRP A 69 -11.12 7.05 5.48
C TRP A 69 -11.38 5.54 5.61
N PHE A 70 -10.46 4.77 6.21
CA PHE A 70 -10.69 3.35 6.48
C PHE A 70 -11.92 3.09 7.37
N ALA A 71 -12.18 3.96 8.34
CA ALA A 71 -13.37 3.87 9.18
C ALA A 71 -14.68 4.07 8.39
N SER A 72 -14.64 4.84 7.28
CA SER A 72 -15.79 5.08 6.42
C SER A 72 -16.12 3.94 5.43
N LEU A 73 -15.20 2.99 5.23
CA LEU A 73 -15.37 1.88 4.28
C LEU A 73 -16.07 0.66 4.92
N ALA A 74 -16.87 -0.07 4.15
CA ALA A 74 -17.52 -1.31 4.59
C ALA A 74 -16.55 -2.52 4.57
N LEU A 75 -15.51 -2.42 5.41
CA LEU A 75 -14.47 -3.43 5.58
C LEU A 75 -14.83 -4.53 6.60
N PRO A 76 -14.29 -5.74 6.45
CA PRO A 76 -14.26 -6.74 7.52
C PRO A 76 -13.59 -6.19 8.79
N SER A 77 -14.09 -6.57 9.97
CA SER A 77 -13.59 -6.07 11.27
C SER A 77 -12.09 -6.32 11.48
N GLN A 78 -11.63 -7.54 11.17
CA GLN A 78 -10.22 -7.93 11.27
C GLN A 78 -9.32 -7.07 10.37
N LEU A 79 -9.76 -6.82 9.13
CA LEU A 79 -9.00 -5.99 8.20
C LEU A 79 -8.96 -4.52 8.64
N ARG A 80 -10.08 -4.00 9.15
CA ARG A 80 -10.16 -2.62 9.66
C ARG A 80 -9.15 -2.40 10.79
N ALA A 81 -9.06 -3.34 11.74
CA ALA A 81 -8.11 -3.24 12.85
C ALA A 81 -6.65 -3.21 12.36
N SER A 82 -6.28 -4.07 11.40
CA SER A 82 -4.94 -4.09 10.79
C SER A 82 -4.63 -2.78 10.05
N LEU A 83 -5.59 -2.24 9.29
CA LEU A 83 -5.42 -0.98 8.56
C LEU A 83 -5.26 0.24 9.48
N THR A 84 -6.02 0.30 10.57
CA THR A 84 -5.86 1.35 11.58
C THR A 84 -4.47 1.30 12.21
N ARG A 85 -3.96 0.10 12.50
CA ARG A 85 -2.59 -0.10 13.01
C ARG A 85 -1.55 0.35 11.99
N LEU A 86 -1.71 0.00 10.72
CA LEU A 86 -0.81 0.43 9.65
C LEU A 86 -0.81 1.95 9.47
N ALA A 87 -1.99 2.60 9.53
CA ALA A 87 -2.07 4.05 9.49
C ALA A 87 -1.26 4.68 10.63
N ALA A 88 -1.42 4.18 11.85
CA ALA A 88 -0.64 4.65 13.01
C ALA A 88 0.87 4.40 12.86
N ALA A 89 1.27 3.23 12.33
CA ALA A 89 2.67 2.92 12.06
C ALA A 89 3.27 3.85 11.00
N SER A 90 2.50 4.23 9.96
CA SER A 90 2.97 5.11 8.89
C SER A 90 3.28 6.56 9.33
N ALA A 91 2.80 6.97 10.51
CA ALA A 91 3.19 8.25 11.10
C ALA A 91 4.62 8.24 11.67
N ARG A 92 5.11 7.05 12.05
CA ARG A 92 6.41 6.81 12.70
C ARG A 92 7.50 6.55 11.64
N GLU A 93 8.76 6.83 11.96
CA GLU A 93 9.92 6.52 11.10
C GLU A 93 10.49 5.12 11.39
N SER A 94 9.62 4.12 11.57
CA SER A 94 10.06 2.72 11.72
C SER A 94 9.61 1.91 10.52
N ALA A 95 10.55 1.62 9.60
CA ALA A 95 10.29 0.75 8.46
C ALA A 95 9.92 -0.67 8.91
N SER A 96 10.46 -1.14 10.04
CA SER A 96 10.14 -2.45 10.62
C SER A 96 8.68 -2.51 11.11
N ASP A 97 8.25 -1.56 11.93
CA ASP A 97 6.88 -1.51 12.46
C ASP A 97 5.87 -1.43 11.31
N LEU A 98 6.20 -0.68 10.26
CA LEU A 98 5.37 -0.54 9.08
C LEU A 98 5.31 -1.82 8.26
N ALA A 99 6.43 -2.53 8.10
CA ALA A 99 6.47 -3.81 7.41
C ALA A 99 5.60 -4.86 8.13
N ASP A 100 5.72 -4.96 9.45
CA ASP A 100 4.93 -5.89 10.27
C ASP A 100 3.43 -5.54 10.22
N ALA A 101 3.10 -4.25 10.28
CA ALA A 101 1.73 -3.79 10.14
C ALA A 101 1.15 -4.09 8.75
N LEU A 102 1.97 -3.99 7.69
CA LEU A 102 1.54 -4.32 6.32
C LEU A 102 1.38 -5.84 6.12
N ASP A 103 2.26 -6.66 6.69
CA ASP A 103 2.12 -8.13 6.70
C ASP A 103 0.79 -8.56 7.36
N ALA A 104 0.39 -7.88 8.45
CA ALA A 104 -0.89 -8.12 9.10
C ALA A 104 -2.11 -7.72 8.22
N VAL A 105 -1.97 -6.68 7.40
CA VAL A 105 -3.00 -6.28 6.41
C VAL A 105 -3.09 -7.32 5.30
N ILE A 106 -1.96 -7.75 4.73
CA ILE A 106 -1.91 -8.78 3.66
C ILE A 106 -2.56 -10.07 4.14
N THR A 107 -2.24 -10.51 5.36
CA THR A 107 -2.81 -11.71 5.98
C THR A 107 -4.34 -11.62 6.10
N ALA A 108 -4.86 -10.47 6.55
CA ALA A 108 -6.30 -10.25 6.68
C ALA A 108 -7.01 -10.08 5.32
N ALA A 109 -6.31 -9.57 4.29
CA ALA A 109 -6.87 -9.29 2.97
C ALA A 109 -6.76 -10.47 1.99
N ARG A 110 -5.98 -11.52 2.31
CA ARG A 110 -5.65 -12.63 1.38
C ARG A 110 -6.86 -13.29 0.71
N LYS A 111 -7.97 -13.43 1.43
CA LYS A 111 -9.22 -14.05 0.91
C LYS A 111 -10.02 -13.13 -0.02
N HIS A 112 -9.59 -11.87 -0.18
CA HIS A 112 -10.34 -10.82 -0.87
C HIS A 112 -9.58 -10.23 -2.07
N LEU A 113 -8.34 -10.63 -2.31
CA LEU A 113 -7.48 -10.11 -3.37
C LEU A 113 -7.02 -11.24 -4.28
N ASP A 114 -6.65 -10.90 -5.51
CA ASP A 114 -5.98 -11.82 -6.42
C ASP A 114 -4.46 -11.87 -6.16
N ASP A 115 -3.82 -12.93 -6.67
CA ASP A 115 -2.40 -13.20 -6.43
C ASP A 115 -1.49 -12.07 -6.95
N ALA A 116 -1.87 -11.42 -8.05
CA ALA A 116 -1.11 -10.29 -8.60
C ALA A 116 -1.14 -9.08 -7.66
N SER A 117 -2.30 -8.76 -7.07
CA SER A 117 -2.41 -7.70 -6.07
C SER A 117 -1.62 -8.02 -4.81
N LEU A 118 -1.67 -9.28 -4.34
CA LEU A 118 -0.91 -9.73 -3.17
C LEU A 118 0.60 -9.64 -3.41
N ALA A 119 1.07 -10.05 -4.59
CA ALA A 119 2.49 -9.97 -4.96
C ALA A 119 3.02 -8.52 -4.97
N GLU A 120 2.20 -7.55 -5.37
CA GLU A 120 2.57 -6.13 -5.30
C GLU A 120 2.72 -5.64 -3.85
N LEU A 121 1.86 -6.08 -2.93
CA LEU A 121 1.95 -5.76 -1.50
C LEU A 121 3.17 -6.43 -0.85
N ASP A 122 3.41 -7.71 -1.14
CA ASP A 122 4.59 -8.44 -0.68
C ASP A 122 5.88 -7.76 -1.16
N GLY A 123 5.87 -7.18 -2.37
CA GLY A 123 6.97 -6.37 -2.89
C GLY A 123 7.23 -5.08 -2.10
N VAL A 124 6.22 -4.49 -1.47
CA VAL A 124 6.41 -3.35 -0.55
C VAL A 124 7.04 -3.82 0.75
N VAL A 125 6.55 -4.90 1.34
CA VAL A 125 7.10 -5.47 2.57
C VAL A 125 8.58 -5.80 2.40
N LYS A 126 8.94 -6.46 1.30
CA LYS A 126 10.34 -6.78 0.99
C LYS A 126 11.22 -5.53 0.95
N ARG A 127 10.77 -4.46 0.27
CA ARG A 127 11.52 -3.19 0.22
C ARG A 127 11.68 -2.53 1.59
N LEU A 128 10.63 -2.53 2.41
CA LEU A 128 10.70 -1.99 3.78
C LEU A 128 11.68 -2.79 4.66
N LYS A 129 11.73 -4.11 4.49
CA LYS A 129 12.69 -4.97 5.20
C LYS A 129 14.13 -4.78 4.72
N THR A 130 14.35 -4.52 3.43
CA THR A 130 15.69 -4.23 2.89
C THR A 130 16.25 -2.90 3.38
N GLN A 131 15.41 -1.89 3.64
CA GLN A 131 15.88 -0.62 4.23
C GLN A 131 16.24 -0.68 5.72
N ARG A 132 16.21 -1.88 6.31
CA ARG A 132 16.69 -2.14 7.67
C ARG A 132 18.21 -2.36 7.73
N GLU A 133 18.84 -2.65 6.59
CA GLU A 133 20.28 -2.84 6.41
C GLU A 133 20.94 -1.53 5.95
#